data_AF-A0A139X081-F1
#
_entry.id   AF-A0A139X081-F1
#
_cell.length_a   1.000
_cell.length_b   1.000
_cell.length_c   1.000
_cell.angle_alpha   90.00
_cell.angle_beta   90.00
_cell.angle_gamma   90.00
#
_symmetry.space_group_name_H-M   'P 1'
#
loop_
_entity.id
_entity.type
_entity.pdbx_description
1 polymer ?
#
loop_
_entity_poly.entity_id
_entity_poly.type
_entity_poly.pdbx_seq_one_letter_code
_entity_poly.pdbx_strand_id
1 'polypeptide(L)'
;MLLDEQKIKAFAQLIQSQPSLFSEQQQAQLWELFPGLPNDANKVANAIAEWSQDYQEVWNELLPLIAQNSDSITRGPLENPEPVNPKDYKEQIVNAMRESFPSPKQQPSPPPQSPLDSQQ
;
A
#
# COMPACT_ATOMS: atom_id res chain seq x y z
N MET A 1 -15.43 9.28 -7.04
CA MET A 1 -14.70 10.09 -6.04
C MET A 1 -14.41 9.29 -4.79
N LEU A 2 -15.37 9.00 -3.89
CA LEU A 2 -15.08 8.20 -2.67
C LEU A 2 -14.48 6.82 -2.94
N LEU A 3 -14.94 6.12 -3.98
CA LEU A 3 -14.40 4.81 -4.34
C LEU A 3 -12.96 4.88 -4.87
N ASP A 4 -12.59 5.98 -5.52
CA ASP A 4 -11.26 6.17 -6.11
C ASP A 4 -10.22 6.36 -5.00
N GLU A 5 -10.52 7.20 -4.02
CA GLU A 5 -9.67 7.44 -2.86
C GLU A 5 -9.46 6.18 -2.02
N GLN A 6 -10.51 5.36 -1.88
CA GLN A 6 -10.42 4.09 -1.17
C GLN A 6 -9.58 3.05 -1.91
N LYS A 7 -9.65 3.00 -3.25
CA LYS A 7 -8.76 2.15 -4.05
C LYS A 7 -7.30 2.51 -3.85
N ILE A 8 -7.00 3.80 -3.86
CA ILE A 8 -5.64 4.33 -3.64
C ILE A 8 -5.14 3.94 -2.24
N LYS A 9 -5.96 4.18 -1.22
CA LYS A 9 -5.62 3.84 0.17
C LYS A 9 -5.44 2.33 0.37
N ALA A 10 -6.35 1.53 -0.17
CA ALA A 10 -6.28 0.07 -0.12
C ALA A 10 -5.01 -0.45 -0.81
N PHE A 11 -4.63 0.15 -1.94
CA PHE A 11 -3.43 -0.23 -2.68
C PHE A 11 -2.14 0.11 -1.92
N ALA A 12 -2.07 1.32 -1.34
CA ALA A 12 -0.96 1.70 -0.47
C ALA A 12 -0.85 0.77 0.76
N GLN A 13 -1.98 0.45 1.40
CA GLN A 13 -2.01 -0.53 2.50
C GLN A 13 -1.56 -1.92 2.07
N LEU A 14 -1.92 -2.36 0.86
CA LEU A 14 -1.52 -3.67 0.34
C LEU A 14 -0.01 -3.75 0.15
N ILE A 15 0.60 -2.70 -0.41
CA ILE A 15 2.06 -2.58 -0.54
C ILE A 15 2.73 -2.64 0.83
N GLN A 16 2.16 -1.95 1.84
CA GLN A 16 2.72 -1.93 3.19
C GLN A 16 2.56 -3.24 3.96
N SER A 17 1.41 -3.89 3.82
CA SER A 17 1.07 -5.07 4.61
C SER A 17 1.59 -6.35 3.98
N GLN A 18 1.68 -6.40 2.65
CA GLN A 18 2.04 -7.60 1.88
C GLN A 18 3.00 -7.26 0.72
N PRO A 19 4.17 -6.65 0.96
CA PRO A 19 5.12 -6.32 -0.10
C PRO A 19 5.63 -7.55 -0.85
N SER A 20 5.64 -8.73 -0.21
CA SER A 20 6.02 -10.01 -0.80
C SER A 20 5.07 -10.50 -1.89
N LEU A 21 3.86 -9.94 -1.98
CA LEU A 21 2.91 -10.21 -3.07
C LEU A 21 3.39 -9.60 -4.39
N PHE A 22 4.30 -8.63 -4.33
CA PHE A 22 4.84 -7.94 -5.48
C PHE A 22 6.22 -8.49 -5.82
N SER A 23 6.34 -9.17 -6.97
CA SER A 23 7.61 -9.56 -7.57
C SER A 23 8.46 -8.34 -7.94
N GLU A 24 9.78 -8.51 -8.05
CA GLU A 24 10.70 -7.42 -8.43
C GLU A 24 10.29 -6.74 -9.76
N GLN A 25 9.76 -7.50 -10.72
CA GLN A 25 9.26 -6.96 -11.98
C GLN A 25 8.02 -6.07 -11.76
N GLN A 26 7.06 -6.52 -10.95
CA GLN A 26 5.87 -5.73 -10.61
C GLN A 26 6.26 -4.46 -9.85
N GLN A 27 7.21 -4.55 -8.91
CA GLN A 27 7.72 -3.39 -8.18
C GLN A 27 8.36 -2.36 -9.12
N ALA A 28 9.19 -2.80 -10.07
CA ALA A 28 9.79 -1.93 -11.08
C ALA A 28 8.74 -1.23 -11.95
N GLN A 29 7.72 -1.96 -12.41
CA GLN A 29 6.62 -1.39 -13.19
C GLN A 29 5.85 -0.33 -12.41
N LEU A 30 5.57 -0.55 -11.13
CA LEU A 30 4.92 0.45 -10.27
C LEU A 30 5.80 1.70 -10.10
N TRP A 31 7.12 1.53 -9.99
CA TRP A 31 8.09 2.62 -9.89
C TRP A 31 8.15 3.49 -11.15
N GLU A 32 7.88 2.92 -12.32
CA GLU A 32 7.78 3.68 -13.56
C GLU A 32 6.38 4.30 -13.75
N LEU A 33 5.32 3.64 -13.28
CA LEU A 33 3.94 4.05 -13.48
C LEU A 33 3.57 5.30 -12.68
N PHE A 34 3.78 5.30 -11.36
CA PHE A 34 3.25 6.36 -10.48
C PHE A 34 3.88 7.76 -10.64
N PRO A 35 5.19 7.92 -10.92
CA PRO A 35 5.78 9.25 -11.11
C PRO A 35 5.20 10.01 -12.31
N GLY A 36 4.76 9.28 -13.35
CA GLY A 36 4.17 9.85 -14.56
C GLY A 36 2.69 10.21 -14.46
N LEU A 37 2.01 9.81 -13.38
CA LEU A 37 0.58 10.06 -13.24
C LEU A 37 0.27 11.49 -12.74
N PRO A 38 -0.80 12.11 -13.25
CA PRO A 38 -1.30 13.35 -12.68
C PRO A 38 -1.78 13.07 -11.25
N ASN A 39 -1.63 14.07 -10.39
CA ASN A 39 -2.05 13.96 -9.01
C ASN A 39 -3.57 14.14 -8.87
N ASP A 40 -4.31 13.16 -9.39
CA ASP A 40 -5.76 13.13 -9.50
C ASP A 40 -6.27 11.76 -9.07
N ALA A 41 -7.17 11.72 -8.09
CA ALA A 41 -7.64 10.47 -7.50
C ALA A 41 -8.25 9.52 -8.54
N ASN A 42 -8.99 10.05 -9.52
CA ASN A 42 -9.62 9.21 -10.53
C ASN A 42 -8.56 8.61 -11.46
N LYS A 43 -7.55 9.40 -11.87
CA LYS A 43 -6.46 8.91 -12.73
C LYS A 43 -5.58 7.89 -12.03
N VAL A 44 -5.24 8.11 -10.76
CA VAL A 44 -4.45 7.18 -9.98
C VAL A 44 -5.23 5.89 -9.73
N ALA A 45 -6.50 5.97 -9.32
CA ALA A 45 -7.34 4.79 -9.13
C ALA A 45 -7.58 4.00 -10.41
N ASN A 46 -7.71 4.68 -11.55
CA ASN A 46 -7.83 4.02 -12.85
C ASN A 46 -6.54 3.29 -13.22
N ALA A 47 -5.39 3.93 -13.06
CA ALA A 47 -4.10 3.30 -13.34
C ALA A 47 -3.85 2.07 -12.46
N ILE A 48 -4.22 2.12 -11.17
CA ILE A 48 -4.18 0.96 -10.28
C ILE A 48 -5.09 -0.15 -10.80
N ALA A 49 -6.31 0.18 -11.18
CA ALA A 49 -7.27 -0.81 -11.69
C ALA A 49 -6.75 -1.47 -12.97
N GLU A 50 -6.32 -0.66 -13.94
CA GLU A 50 -5.75 -1.13 -15.21
C GLU A 50 -4.52 -2.04 -14.98
N TRP A 51 -3.57 -1.59 -14.17
CA TRP A 51 -2.38 -2.39 -13.86
C TRP A 51 -2.72 -3.69 -13.11
N SER A 52 -3.68 -3.64 -12.18
CA SER A 52 -4.05 -4.82 -11.39
C SER A 52 -4.84 -5.86 -12.19
N GLN A 53 -5.39 -5.50 -13.36
CA GLN A 53 -6.07 -6.48 -14.24
C GLN A 53 -5.11 -7.56 -14.77
N ASP A 54 -3.84 -7.22 -14.97
CA ASP A 54 -2.81 -8.16 -15.39
C ASP A 54 -2.31 -9.06 -14.24
N TYR A 55 -2.64 -8.74 -12.98
CA TYR A 55 -2.15 -9.45 -11.79
C TYR A 55 -3.28 -9.84 -10.85
N GLN A 56 -3.93 -10.96 -11.17
CA GLN A 56 -5.10 -11.45 -10.45
C GLN A 56 -4.84 -11.68 -8.94
N GLU A 57 -3.62 -12.08 -8.57
CA GLU A 57 -3.23 -12.24 -7.16
C GLU A 57 -3.28 -10.92 -6.38
N VAL A 58 -2.79 -9.84 -6.98
CA VAL A 58 -2.83 -8.50 -6.38
C VAL A 58 -4.26 -7.99 -6.32
N TRP A 59 -5.03 -8.22 -7.37
CA TRP A 59 -6.44 -7.84 -7.42
C TRP A 59 -7.28 -8.54 -6.34
N ASN A 60 -7.06 -9.84 -6.13
CA ASN A 60 -7.78 -10.62 -5.12
C ASN A 60 -7.52 -10.11 -3.69
N GLU A 61 -6.30 -9.70 -3.38
CA GLU A 61 -5.95 -9.13 -2.08
C GLU A 61 -6.39 -7.65 -1.95
N LEU A 62 -6.49 -6.93 -3.06
CA LEU A 62 -6.92 -5.53 -3.08
C LEU A 62 -8.43 -5.37 -2.83
N LEU A 63 -9.27 -6.23 -3.42
CA LEU A 63 -10.73 -6.18 -3.28
C LEU A 63 -11.23 -6.13 -1.82
N PRO A 64 -10.80 -7.01 -0.90
CA PRO A 64 -11.25 -6.97 0.49
C PRO A 64 -10.77 -5.71 1.22
N LEU A 65 -9.61 -5.15 0.85
CA LEU A 65 -9.11 -3.89 1.44
C LEU A 65 -9.93 -2.67 0.97
N ILE A 66 -10.37 -2.67 -0.29
CA ILE A 66 -11.30 -1.65 -0.80
C ILE A 66 -12.61 -1.71 -0.02
N ALA A 67 -13.19 -2.91 0.12
CA ALA A 67 -14.46 -3.10 0.83
C ALA A 67 -14.37 -2.70 2.32
N GLN A 68 -13.25 -3.00 3.00
CA GLN A 68 -13.01 -2.60 4.39
C GLN A 68 -12.89 -1.08 4.56
N ASN A 69 -12.20 -0.42 3.62
CA ASN A 69 -12.14 1.04 3.60
C ASN A 69 -13.51 1.66 3.28
N SER A 70 -14.42 0.93 2.63
CA SER A 70 -15.79 1.38 2.33
C SER A 70 -16.69 1.27 3.55
N ASP A 71 -16.53 0.19 4.32
CA ASP A 71 -17.33 -0.08 5.52
C ASP A 71 -16.95 0.82 6.71
N SER A 72 -15.71 1.32 6.74
CA SER A 72 -15.17 2.18 7.79
C SER A 72 -15.91 3.52 7.94
N ILE A 73 -16.77 3.90 6.99
CA ILE A 73 -17.69 5.05 7.13
C ILE A 73 -18.82 4.78 8.14
N THR A 74 -19.08 3.51 8.53
CA THR A 74 -20.28 3.13 9.31
C THR A 74 -20.03 2.61 10.73
N ARG A 75 -18.78 2.44 11.20
CA ARG A 75 -18.50 1.90 12.54
C ARG A 75 -17.58 2.79 13.40
N GLY A 76 -18.22 3.71 14.15
CA GLY A 76 -17.82 4.11 15.50
C GLY A 76 -16.65 5.11 15.66
N PRO A 77 -16.65 5.93 16.73
CA PRO A 77 -15.62 6.94 16.98
C PRO A 77 -14.40 6.30 17.63
N LEU A 78 -13.39 5.91 16.86
CA LEU A 78 -12.05 5.73 17.39
C LEU A 78 -11.05 5.91 16.25
N GLU A 79 -10.15 6.87 16.45
CA GLU A 79 -9.01 7.17 15.58
C GLU A 79 -9.44 7.65 14.19
N ASN A 80 -9.58 8.97 14.05
CA ASN A 80 -9.44 9.61 12.73
C ASN A 80 -8.15 9.05 12.11
N PRO A 81 -8.19 8.24 11.03
CA PRO A 81 -7.02 8.21 10.18
C PRO A 81 -6.85 9.67 9.77
N GLU A 82 -5.69 10.26 10.07
CA GLU A 82 -5.38 11.62 9.66
C GLU A 82 -5.92 11.80 8.23
N PRO A 83 -6.70 12.86 7.96
CA PRO A 83 -7.21 13.10 6.63
C PRO A 83 -5.98 13.16 5.74
N VAL A 84 -5.76 12.06 5.03
CA VAL A 84 -4.76 11.94 4.01
C VAL A 84 -4.90 13.20 3.20
N ASN A 85 -3.89 14.08 3.27
CA ASN A 85 -3.96 15.33 2.56
C ASN A 85 -4.25 14.94 1.11
N PRO A 86 -5.41 15.33 0.54
CA PRO A 86 -5.83 14.89 -0.80
C PRO A 86 -4.89 15.44 -1.89
N LYS A 87 -3.87 16.18 -1.49
CA LYS A 87 -2.91 16.84 -2.35
C LYS A 87 -1.80 15.95 -2.84
N ASP A 88 -1.61 14.71 -2.39
CA ASP A 88 -0.61 13.82 -3.02
C ASP A 88 -0.94 12.32 -2.93
N TYR A 89 -1.97 11.89 -3.69
CA TYR A 89 -2.35 10.48 -3.81
C TYR A 89 -1.22 9.61 -4.38
N LYS A 90 -0.46 10.15 -5.34
CA LYS A 90 0.69 9.44 -5.90
C LYS A 90 1.83 9.31 -4.89
N GLU A 91 2.09 10.34 -4.08
CA GLU A 91 3.18 10.26 -3.10
C GLU A 91 2.88 9.25 -2.01
N GLN A 92 1.62 9.05 -1.64
CA GLN A 92 1.28 7.98 -0.69
C GLN A 92 1.69 6.61 -1.19
N ILE A 93 1.42 6.31 -2.46
CA ILE A 93 1.79 5.03 -3.04
C ILE A 93 3.30 4.94 -3.18
N VAL A 94 3.96 5.99 -3.67
CA VAL A 94 5.42 6.03 -3.79
C VAL A 94 6.08 5.88 -2.42
N ASN A 95 5.53 6.49 -1.36
CA ASN A 95 6.05 6.37 0.00
C ASN A 95 5.87 4.95 0.54
N ALA A 96 4.67 4.36 0.37
CA ALA A 96 4.42 2.97 0.71
C ALA A 96 5.41 2.02 0.00
N MET A 97 5.66 2.24 -1.29
CA MET A 97 6.66 1.47 -2.05
C MET A 97 8.07 1.64 -1.49
N ARG A 98 8.47 2.87 -1.12
CA ARG A 98 9.78 3.14 -0.50
C ARG A 98 9.97 2.43 0.84
N GLU A 99 8.92 2.37 1.64
CA GLU A 99 8.98 1.80 2.98
C GLU A 99 8.92 0.27 2.97
N SER A 100 8.22 -0.31 1.99
CA SER A 100 7.80 -1.72 2.06
C SER A 100 8.48 -2.60 1.04
N PHE A 101 8.92 -2.07 -0.10
CA PHE A 101 9.76 -2.85 -0.99
C PHE A 101 11.15 -2.97 -0.38
N PRO A 102 11.62 -4.20 -0.12
CA PRO A 102 12.93 -4.40 0.44
C PRO A 102 13.94 -3.82 -0.55
N SER A 103 14.62 -2.75 -0.17
CA SER A 103 15.89 -2.44 -0.82
C SER A 103 16.71 -3.73 -0.77
N PRO A 104 17.36 -4.18 -1.87
CA PRO A 104 18.09 -5.45 -1.92
C PRO A 104 19.27 -5.57 -0.91
N LYS A 105 19.42 -4.60 0.01
CA LYS A 105 20.40 -4.56 1.10
C LYS A 105 19.81 -4.60 2.51
N GLN A 106 18.49 -4.65 2.70
CA GLN A 106 17.89 -4.74 4.03
C GLN A 106 17.05 -6.01 4.13
N GLN A 107 17.76 -7.13 4.15
CA GLN A 107 17.30 -8.33 4.83
C GLN A 107 16.94 -7.91 6.27
N PRO A 108 15.74 -8.22 6.79
CA PRO A 108 15.42 -7.93 8.17
C PRO A 108 16.43 -8.67 9.04
N SER A 109 17.24 -7.93 9.78
CA SER A 109 17.93 -8.50 10.93
C SER A 109 16.87 -9.21 11.77
N PRO A 110 17.04 -10.48 12.14
CA PRO A 110 16.14 -11.11 13.10
C PRO A 110 16.04 -10.19 14.32
N PRO A 111 14.87 -10.10 14.99
CA PRO A 111 14.73 -9.29 16.19
C PRO A 111 15.89 -9.64 17.14
N PRO A 112 16.51 -8.67 17.83
CA PRO A 112 17.58 -8.97 18.75
C PRO A 112 17.04 -10.00 19.73
N GLN A 113 17.55 -11.23 19.65
CA GLN A 113 17.33 -12.22 20.70
C GLN A 113 17.88 -11.54 21.94
N SER A 114 16.97 -11.13 22.83
CA SER A 114 17.32 -10.67 24.17
C SER A 114 18.35 -11.65 24.72
N PRO A 115 19.51 -11.18 25.22
CA PRO A 115 20.49 -12.07 25.79
C PRO A 115 19.79 -12.86 26.88
N LEU A 116 19.81 -14.19 26.74
CA LEU A 116 19.57 -15.12 27.81
C LEU A 116 20.72 -14.94 28.81
N ASP A 117 20.63 -13.87 29.60
CA ASP A 117 21.42 -13.68 30.80
C ASP A 117 20.52 -13.04 31.86
N SER A 118 19.86 -13.91 32.62
CA SER A 118 19.56 -13.64 34.02
C SER A 118 19.59 -14.97 34.74
N GLN A 119 20.73 -15.15 35.40
CA GLN A 119 21.07 -16.16 36.39
C GLN A 119 19.93 -16.42 37.39
N GLN A 120 19.78 -17.67 37.83
CA GLN A 120 20.21 -18.18 39.14
C GLN A 120 20.19 -19.71 39.17
#